data_AF-A0A4U7F314-F1
#
_entry.id   AF-A0A4U7F314-F1
#
_cell.length_a   1.000
_cell.length_b   1.000
_cell.length_c   1.000
_cell.angle_alpha   90.00
_cell.angle_beta   90.00
_cell.angle_gamma   90.00
#
_symmetry.space_group_name_H-M   'P 1'
#
loop_
_entity.id
_entity.type
_entity.pdbx_description
1 polymer ?
#
loop_
_entity_poly.entity_id
_entity_poly.type
_entity_poly.pdbx_seq_one_letter_code
_entity_poly.pdbx_strand_id
1 'polypeptide(L)'
;MWVATLVAVIGLLSVGAITQFTGYRMGGSITIPVLAVYSLKNFVMLPVFVLSAAAAYVGLWILRRRTLIFGRDELIAAMVIGTAVPVVTLFFILQLGLEVGVVAFLGSILPGLAAYNYHRIKPEYRRNDLLASIGLFVTLTALGWVLVSNGYAREFGALTPPVLFSSTADVAIYKGVAVPIDPESVILSREIVAGLFAGGLVLSERLRGRFGVRVGIIGAVLLAIYALASYWLVILYVLLLALSFGFIQLSNYLTLRYGRVLLGVTVAVAIFAAVSLTFVVPIERGLSAFFTAILAGVGAYNAHASAPFERRLVVPLQIVVFVPALIVARLFSAPQPRGFPQELTLPVLGIAAVLWVAALGVAYWYTVSPPGEDEVLSASVLSEGGET
;
A
#
# COMPACT_ATOMS: atom_id res chain seq x y z
N MET A 1 13.23 -12.80 4.51
CA MET A 1 12.76 -11.54 3.90
C MET A 1 13.60 -11.15 2.68
N TRP A 2 14.92 -11.36 2.74
CA TRP A 2 15.87 -10.89 1.73
C TRP A 2 15.55 -11.28 0.27
N VAL A 3 15.11 -12.52 -0.03
CA VAL A 3 14.76 -12.92 -1.41
C VAL A 3 13.59 -12.09 -1.93
N ALA A 4 12.53 -11.93 -1.13
CA ALA A 4 11.38 -11.11 -1.49
C ALA A 4 11.81 -9.65 -1.72
N THR A 5 12.69 -9.13 -0.86
CA THR A 5 13.28 -7.80 -1.03
C THR A 5 14.07 -7.68 -2.34
N LEU A 6 14.94 -8.65 -2.66
CA LEU A 6 15.75 -8.60 -3.86
C LEU A 6 14.88 -8.59 -5.13
N VAL A 7 13.89 -9.49 -5.19
CA VAL A 7 12.90 -9.55 -6.28
C VAL A 7 12.14 -8.23 -6.39
N ALA A 8 11.67 -7.69 -5.26
CA ALA A 8 10.92 -6.44 -5.25
C ALA A 8 11.76 -5.22 -5.64
N VAL A 9 12.99 -5.10 -5.12
CA VAL A 9 13.93 -4.01 -5.41
C VAL A 9 14.31 -4.02 -6.89
N ILE A 10 14.73 -5.17 -7.43
CA ILE A 10 15.02 -5.31 -8.86
C ILE A 10 13.79 -4.92 -9.67
N GLY A 11 12.62 -5.45 -9.31
CA GLY A 11 11.38 -5.12 -9.99
C GLY A 11 11.04 -3.62 -9.97
N LEU A 12 11.14 -2.96 -8.82
CA LEU A 12 10.85 -1.53 -8.67
C LEU A 12 11.81 -0.67 -9.49
N LEU A 13 13.09 -1.01 -9.50
CA LEU A 13 14.10 -0.33 -10.30
C LEU A 13 13.89 -0.58 -11.80
N SER A 14 13.56 -1.82 -12.20
CA SER A 14 13.23 -2.16 -13.58
C SER A 14 11.98 -1.42 -14.08
N VAL A 15 10.92 -1.33 -13.27
CA VAL A 15 9.74 -0.51 -13.63
C VAL A 15 10.14 0.96 -13.77
N GLY A 16 10.95 1.49 -12.84
CA GLY A 16 11.48 2.85 -12.92
C GLY A 16 12.25 3.11 -14.23
N ALA A 17 13.15 2.18 -14.60
CA ALA A 17 13.91 2.27 -15.84
C ALA A 17 13.03 2.18 -17.08
N ILE A 18 12.15 1.17 -17.17
CA ILE A 18 11.23 1.00 -18.30
C ILE A 18 10.34 2.25 -18.44
N THR A 19 9.73 2.71 -17.35
CA THR A 19 8.90 3.92 -17.37
C THR A 19 9.69 5.15 -17.84
N GLN A 20 10.95 5.31 -17.42
CA GLN A 20 11.79 6.43 -17.84
C GLN A 20 12.11 6.39 -19.35
N PHE A 21 12.39 5.20 -19.91
CA PHE A 21 12.83 5.08 -21.30
C PHE A 21 11.69 4.91 -22.31
N THR A 22 10.56 4.30 -21.93
CA THR A 22 9.46 4.00 -22.85
C THR A 22 8.17 4.79 -22.56
N GLY A 23 8.08 5.43 -21.39
CA GLY A 23 6.85 6.07 -20.92
C GLY A 23 5.76 5.10 -20.46
N TYR A 24 6.06 3.79 -20.39
CA TYR A 24 5.11 2.76 -19.96
C TYR A 24 4.72 2.92 -18.49
N ARG A 25 3.46 2.58 -18.20
CA ARG A 25 2.83 2.71 -16.89
C ARG A 25 2.86 1.42 -16.08
N MET A 26 2.95 0.27 -16.75
CA MET A 26 3.18 -1.06 -16.17
C MET A 26 2.21 -1.42 -15.03
N GLY A 27 0.95 -0.98 -15.12
CA GLY A 27 -0.04 -1.17 -14.05
C GLY A 27 0.25 -0.44 -12.72
N GLY A 28 1.30 0.38 -12.65
CA GLY A 28 1.79 1.07 -11.45
C GLY A 28 3.20 0.62 -11.05
N SER A 29 3.96 1.49 -10.39
CA SER A 29 5.36 1.21 -10.03
C SER A 29 5.55 0.00 -9.09
N ILE A 30 4.54 -0.28 -8.25
CA ILE A 30 4.62 -1.26 -7.16
C ILE A 30 3.92 -2.57 -7.53
N THR A 31 2.96 -2.53 -8.46
CA THR A 31 2.05 -3.64 -8.77
C THR A 31 2.79 -4.90 -9.19
N ILE A 32 3.61 -4.83 -10.24
CA ILE A 32 4.30 -6.01 -10.80
C ILE A 32 5.32 -6.61 -9.83
N PRO A 33 6.20 -5.84 -9.17
CA PRO A 33 7.16 -6.40 -8.23
C PRO A 33 6.49 -7.08 -7.03
N VAL A 34 5.41 -6.48 -6.50
CA VAL A 34 4.66 -7.07 -5.38
C VAL A 34 3.87 -8.29 -5.83
N LEU A 35 3.27 -8.28 -7.03
CA LEU A 35 2.58 -9.44 -7.58
C LEU A 35 3.52 -10.64 -7.75
N ALA A 36 4.77 -10.43 -8.18
CA ALA A 36 5.77 -11.50 -8.31
C ALA A 36 6.05 -12.17 -6.95
N VAL A 37 6.30 -11.36 -5.90
CA VAL A 37 6.49 -11.88 -4.53
C VAL A 37 5.24 -12.61 -4.03
N TYR A 38 4.05 -12.06 -4.27
CA TYR A 38 2.79 -12.69 -3.88
C TYR A 38 2.53 -14.01 -4.59
N SER A 39 2.81 -14.09 -5.88
CA SER A 39 2.60 -15.29 -6.68
C SER A 39 3.53 -16.40 -6.22
N LEU A 40 4.78 -16.08 -5.88
CA LEU A 40 5.71 -17.05 -5.28
C LEU A 40 5.28 -17.47 -3.87
N LYS A 41 4.70 -16.54 -3.10
CA LYS A 41 4.21 -16.82 -1.75
C LYS A 41 2.98 -17.74 -1.76
N ASN A 42 2.04 -17.50 -2.67
CA ASN A 42 0.82 -18.26 -2.83
C ASN A 42 0.41 -18.27 -4.31
N PHE A 43 0.41 -19.44 -4.94
CA PHE A 43 0.16 -19.57 -6.37
C PHE A 43 -1.27 -19.18 -6.77
N VAL A 44 -2.24 -19.33 -5.86
CA VAL A 44 -3.65 -18.94 -6.06
C VAL A 44 -3.80 -17.41 -6.17
N MET A 45 -2.86 -16.63 -5.64
CA MET A 45 -2.94 -15.17 -5.73
C MET A 45 -2.82 -14.65 -7.16
N LEU A 46 -2.14 -15.36 -8.07
CA LEU A 46 -2.02 -14.95 -9.47
C LEU A 46 -3.37 -14.99 -10.21
N PRO A 47 -4.11 -16.12 -10.26
CA PRO A 47 -5.42 -16.14 -10.91
C PRO A 47 -6.41 -15.20 -10.22
N VAL A 48 -6.40 -15.10 -8.89
CA VAL A 48 -7.24 -14.14 -8.16
C VAL A 48 -6.93 -12.69 -8.60
N PHE A 49 -5.65 -12.33 -8.72
CA PHE A 49 -5.24 -11.01 -9.18
C PHE A 49 -5.72 -10.73 -10.61
N VAL A 50 -5.51 -11.68 -11.54
CA VAL A 50 -5.87 -11.50 -12.96
C VAL A 50 -7.39 -11.33 -13.11
N LEU A 51 -8.18 -12.20 -12.46
CA LEU A 51 -9.64 -12.11 -12.49
C LEU A 51 -10.14 -10.82 -11.86
N SER A 52 -9.55 -10.41 -10.74
CA SER A 52 -9.92 -9.16 -10.05
C SER A 52 -9.56 -7.92 -10.85
N ALA A 53 -8.40 -7.92 -11.52
CA ALA A 53 -7.96 -6.81 -12.35
C ALA A 53 -8.84 -6.70 -13.61
N ALA A 54 -9.20 -7.83 -14.22
CA ALA A 54 -10.12 -7.87 -15.35
C ALA A 54 -11.51 -7.38 -14.96
N ALA A 55 -12.06 -7.86 -13.84
CA ALA A 55 -13.36 -7.42 -13.33
C ALA A 55 -13.36 -5.92 -12.98
N ALA A 56 -12.31 -5.42 -12.32
CA ALA A 56 -12.15 -3.99 -12.05
C ALA A 56 -12.06 -3.16 -13.32
N TYR A 57 -11.32 -3.64 -14.33
CA TYR A 57 -11.22 -2.97 -15.62
C TYR A 57 -12.57 -2.88 -16.35
N VAL A 58 -13.33 -3.98 -16.39
CA VAL A 58 -14.68 -4.02 -16.98
C VAL A 58 -15.63 -3.13 -16.19
N GLY A 59 -15.61 -3.19 -14.85
CA GLY A 59 -16.43 -2.35 -14.00
C GLY A 59 -16.18 -0.85 -14.21
N LEU A 60 -14.91 -0.44 -14.32
CA LEU A 60 -14.55 0.94 -14.66
C LEU A 60 -15.04 1.35 -16.04
N TRP A 61 -14.93 0.46 -17.02
CA TRP A 61 -15.43 0.73 -18.37
C TRP A 61 -16.95 0.94 -18.38
N ILE A 62 -17.72 0.15 -17.64
CA ILE A 62 -19.18 0.32 -17.49
C ILE A 62 -19.49 1.65 -16.79
N LEU A 63 -18.85 1.93 -15.65
CA LEU A 63 -19.08 3.16 -14.90
C LEU A 63 -18.78 4.40 -15.73
N ARG A 64 -17.62 4.44 -16.40
CA ARG A 64 -17.24 5.60 -17.21
C ARG A 64 -18.23 5.88 -18.34
N ARG A 65 -18.82 4.83 -18.94
CA ARG A 65 -19.88 4.97 -19.96
C ARG A 65 -21.20 5.50 -19.40
N ARG A 66 -21.48 5.31 -18.11
CA ARG A 66 -22.79 5.63 -17.51
C ARG A 66 -22.80 6.85 -16.58
N THR A 67 -21.68 7.18 -15.95
CA THR A 67 -21.65 8.17 -14.85
C THR A 67 -20.65 9.30 -15.04
N LEU A 68 -19.97 9.37 -16.20
CA LEU A 68 -18.95 10.39 -16.50
C LEU A 68 -17.91 10.56 -15.37
N ILE A 69 -17.60 9.46 -14.67
CA ILE A 69 -16.60 9.43 -13.61
C ILE A 69 -15.20 9.42 -14.24
N PHE A 70 -14.40 10.44 -13.95
CA PHE A 70 -13.01 10.57 -14.40
C PHE A 70 -12.10 10.95 -13.23
N GLY A 71 -10.79 11.00 -13.45
CA GLY A 71 -9.91 11.60 -12.46
C GLY A 71 -9.73 10.71 -11.23
N ARG A 72 -10.02 11.28 -10.06
CA ARG A 72 -9.81 10.64 -8.77
C ARG A 72 -10.95 9.70 -8.39
N ASP A 73 -12.17 10.02 -8.79
CA ASP A 73 -13.35 9.19 -8.54
C ASP A 73 -13.25 7.86 -9.30
N GLU A 74 -12.61 7.88 -10.48
CA GLU A 74 -12.24 6.68 -11.23
C GLU A 74 -11.26 5.79 -10.44
N LEU A 75 -10.27 6.38 -9.76
CA LEU A 75 -9.32 5.63 -8.92
C LEU A 75 -10.02 5.02 -7.70
N ILE A 76 -10.93 5.75 -7.08
CA ILE A 76 -11.67 5.28 -5.90
C ILE A 76 -12.59 4.12 -6.30
N ALA A 77 -13.36 4.28 -7.37
CA ALA A 77 -14.18 3.22 -7.93
C ALA A 77 -13.33 1.98 -8.27
N ALA A 78 -12.15 2.18 -8.86
CA ALA A 78 -11.23 1.09 -9.18
C ALA A 78 -10.75 0.35 -7.94
N MET A 79 -10.40 1.07 -6.87
CA MET A 79 -9.98 0.46 -5.61
C MET A 79 -11.13 -0.28 -4.92
N VAL A 80 -12.35 0.29 -4.93
CA VAL A 80 -13.54 -0.34 -4.34
C VAL A 80 -13.88 -1.63 -5.09
N ILE A 81 -13.99 -1.59 -6.42
CA ILE A 81 -14.27 -2.78 -7.23
C ILE A 81 -13.12 -3.79 -7.11
N GLY A 82 -11.88 -3.30 -7.21
CA GLY A 82 -10.68 -4.12 -7.10
C GLY A 82 -10.52 -4.82 -5.77
N THR A 83 -11.05 -4.25 -4.67
CA THR A 83 -11.06 -4.87 -3.32
C THR A 83 -12.27 -5.79 -3.14
N ALA A 84 -13.44 -5.41 -3.65
CA ALA A 84 -14.66 -6.19 -3.52
C ALA A 84 -14.58 -7.53 -4.27
N VAL A 85 -14.00 -7.54 -5.47
CA VAL A 85 -13.92 -8.75 -6.30
C VAL A 85 -13.12 -9.87 -5.61
N PRO A 86 -11.88 -9.66 -5.11
CA PRO A 86 -11.15 -10.65 -4.34
C PRO A 86 -11.91 -11.16 -3.13
N VAL A 87 -12.65 -10.30 -2.40
CA VAL A 87 -13.45 -10.73 -1.24
C VAL A 87 -14.55 -11.68 -1.67
N VAL A 88 -15.28 -11.35 -2.74
CA VAL A 88 -16.33 -12.21 -3.30
C VAL A 88 -15.74 -13.51 -3.86
N THR A 89 -14.66 -13.43 -4.64
CA THR A 89 -13.97 -14.60 -5.20
C THR A 89 -13.44 -15.52 -4.10
N LEU A 90 -12.84 -14.96 -3.04
CA LEU A 90 -12.36 -15.73 -1.89
C LEU A 90 -13.50 -16.38 -1.11
N PHE A 91 -14.65 -15.72 -0.98
CA PHE A 91 -15.84 -16.31 -0.38
C PHE A 91 -16.28 -17.58 -1.13
N PHE A 92 -16.31 -17.56 -2.47
CA PHE A 92 -16.60 -18.76 -3.26
C PHE A 92 -15.51 -19.82 -3.19
N ILE A 93 -14.22 -19.43 -3.17
CA ILE A 93 -13.09 -20.37 -3.00
C ILE A 93 -13.15 -21.10 -1.64
N LEU A 94 -13.60 -20.42 -0.59
CA LEU A 94 -13.77 -21.01 0.74
C LEU A 94 -14.89 -22.07 0.77
N GLN A 95 -15.97 -21.87 0.00
CA GLN A 95 -16.98 -22.92 -0.19
C GLN A 95 -16.43 -24.18 -0.84
N LEU A 96 -15.29 -24.08 -1.54
CA LEU A 96 -14.56 -25.20 -2.13
C LEU A 96 -13.54 -25.84 -1.17
N GLY A 97 -13.46 -25.40 0.09
CA GLY A 97 -12.59 -25.98 1.11
C GLY A 97 -11.11 -25.58 1.03
N LEU A 98 -10.77 -24.54 0.26
CA LEU A 98 -9.40 -24.05 0.14
C LEU A 98 -9.11 -22.97 1.18
N GLU A 99 -8.21 -23.25 2.13
CA GLU A 99 -7.74 -22.25 3.09
C GLU A 99 -6.88 -21.20 2.40
N VAL A 100 -7.24 -19.92 2.57
CA VAL A 100 -6.44 -18.81 2.08
C VAL A 100 -6.08 -17.94 3.29
N GLY A 101 -4.81 -17.52 3.41
CA GLY A 101 -4.34 -16.71 4.54
C GLY A 101 -4.74 -15.22 4.45
N VAL A 102 -4.69 -14.50 5.57
CA VAL A 102 -5.04 -13.05 5.69
C VAL A 102 -4.08 -12.12 4.94
N VAL A 103 -2.90 -12.63 4.61
CA VAL A 103 -1.91 -12.02 3.72
C VAL A 103 -2.48 -11.65 2.33
N ALA A 104 -3.61 -12.27 1.92
CA ALA A 104 -4.32 -11.98 0.67
C ALA A 104 -4.91 -10.56 0.57
N PHE A 105 -5.05 -9.82 1.68
CA PHE A 105 -5.81 -8.56 1.65
C PHE A 105 -5.03 -7.35 1.09
N LEU A 106 -3.72 -7.24 1.31
CA LEU A 106 -2.92 -6.12 0.78
C LEU A 106 -2.74 -6.24 -0.75
N GLY A 107 -2.67 -7.48 -1.24
CA GLY A 107 -2.75 -7.81 -2.65
C GLY A 107 -4.12 -7.53 -3.28
N SER A 108 -5.18 -7.28 -2.51
CA SER A 108 -6.53 -7.04 -3.04
C SER A 108 -6.72 -5.63 -3.62
N ILE A 109 -5.93 -4.63 -3.18
CA ILE A 109 -6.00 -3.26 -3.72
C ILE A 109 -5.26 -3.14 -5.06
N LEU A 110 -4.21 -3.95 -5.24
CA LEU A 110 -3.34 -3.91 -6.42
C LEU A 110 -4.08 -4.18 -7.74
N PRO A 111 -5.01 -5.15 -7.84
CA PRO A 111 -5.83 -5.35 -9.04
C PRO A 111 -6.58 -4.09 -9.48
N GLY A 112 -7.19 -3.38 -8.53
CA GLY A 112 -7.88 -2.12 -8.80
C GLY A 112 -6.94 -1.04 -9.31
N LEU A 113 -5.77 -0.90 -8.67
CA LEU A 113 -4.73 0.05 -9.11
C LEU A 113 -4.20 -0.30 -10.52
N ALA A 114 -4.01 -1.59 -10.80
CA ALA A 114 -3.58 -2.09 -12.11
C ALA A 114 -4.61 -1.74 -13.19
N ALA A 115 -5.88 -2.06 -12.93
CA ALA A 115 -7.00 -1.75 -13.83
C ALA A 115 -7.10 -0.25 -14.13
N TYR A 116 -7.07 0.59 -13.10
CA TYR A 116 -7.06 2.05 -13.25
C TYR A 116 -5.88 2.55 -14.09
N ASN A 117 -4.66 2.05 -13.80
CA ASN A 117 -3.47 2.47 -14.52
C ASN A 117 -3.52 2.06 -15.99
N TYR A 118 -3.99 0.85 -16.28
CA TYR A 118 -4.13 0.33 -17.64
C TYR A 118 -5.21 1.07 -18.44
N HIS A 119 -6.34 1.41 -17.80
CA HIS A 119 -7.42 2.15 -18.44
C HIS A 119 -7.00 3.54 -18.94
N ARG A 120 -6.03 4.16 -18.26
CA ARG A 120 -5.45 5.46 -18.64
C ARG A 120 -4.38 5.42 -19.72
N ILE A 121 -3.96 4.25 -20.18
CA ILE A 121 -3.02 4.13 -21.28
C ILE A 121 -3.79 4.33 -22.59
N LYS A 122 -3.21 5.08 -23.53
CA LYS A 122 -3.79 5.23 -24.87
C LYS A 122 -3.89 3.84 -25.54
N PRO A 123 -4.98 3.55 -26.29
CA PRO A 123 -5.20 2.22 -26.87
C PRO A 123 -4.00 1.64 -27.63
N GLU A 124 -3.28 2.49 -28.37
CA GLU A 124 -2.10 2.13 -29.18
C GLU A 124 -0.95 1.52 -28.35
N TYR A 125 -0.74 1.99 -27.12
CA TYR A 125 0.37 1.54 -26.26
C TYR A 125 -0.02 0.41 -25.30
N ARG A 126 -1.31 0.09 -25.18
CA ARG A 126 -1.82 -0.89 -24.20
C ARG A 126 -1.25 -2.28 -24.38
N ARG A 127 -1.06 -2.73 -25.63
CA ARG A 127 -0.51 -4.06 -25.91
C ARG A 127 0.95 -4.14 -25.47
N ASN A 128 1.76 -3.15 -25.83
CA ASN A 128 3.19 -3.17 -25.52
C ASN A 128 3.45 -2.98 -24.01
N ASP A 129 2.67 -2.12 -23.34
CA ASP A 129 2.73 -1.97 -21.88
C ASP A 129 2.35 -3.29 -21.16
N LEU A 130 1.31 -3.98 -21.65
CA LEU A 130 0.91 -5.28 -21.12
C LEU A 130 1.99 -6.34 -21.33
N LEU A 131 2.57 -6.44 -22.54
CA LEU A 131 3.64 -7.40 -22.84
C LEU A 131 4.89 -7.12 -22.00
N ALA A 132 5.28 -5.85 -21.84
CA ALA A 132 6.38 -5.48 -20.96
C ALA A 132 6.08 -5.86 -19.51
N SER A 133 4.85 -5.63 -19.04
CA SER A 133 4.40 -6.01 -17.69
C SER A 133 4.45 -7.52 -17.46
N ILE A 134 3.99 -8.32 -18.42
CA ILE A 134 4.05 -9.78 -18.39
C ILE A 134 5.51 -10.25 -18.42
N GLY A 135 6.33 -9.70 -19.33
CA GLY A 135 7.74 -10.04 -19.43
C GLY A 135 8.48 -9.80 -18.11
N LEU A 136 8.31 -8.60 -17.53
CA LEU A 136 8.90 -8.28 -16.23
C LEU A 136 8.39 -9.21 -15.11
N PHE A 137 7.08 -9.46 -15.06
CA PHE A 137 6.50 -10.38 -14.08
C PHE A 137 7.09 -11.78 -14.17
N VAL A 138 7.20 -12.34 -15.38
CA VAL A 138 7.79 -13.67 -15.61
C VAL A 138 9.26 -13.69 -15.21
N THR A 139 10.04 -12.68 -15.59
CA THR A 139 11.45 -12.58 -15.20
C THR A 139 11.63 -12.50 -13.68
N LEU A 140 10.85 -11.68 -12.98
CA LEU A 140 10.92 -11.55 -11.52
C LEU A 140 10.48 -12.83 -10.80
N THR A 141 9.44 -13.49 -11.31
CA THR A 141 8.95 -14.76 -10.76
C THR A 141 10.00 -15.86 -10.96
N ALA A 142 10.59 -15.96 -12.16
CA ALA A 142 11.68 -16.89 -12.45
C ALA A 142 12.91 -16.63 -11.58
N LEU A 143 13.28 -15.36 -11.38
CA LEU A 143 14.36 -14.97 -10.48
C LEU A 143 14.08 -15.41 -9.04
N GLY A 144 12.91 -15.08 -8.50
CA GLY A 144 12.54 -15.49 -7.15
C GLY A 144 12.45 -17.01 -7.01
N TRP A 145 11.97 -17.71 -8.05
CA TRP A 145 12.00 -19.16 -8.11
C TRP A 145 13.43 -19.69 -7.99
N VAL A 146 14.37 -19.22 -8.81
CA VAL A 146 15.78 -19.67 -8.78
C VAL A 146 16.44 -19.38 -7.42
N LEU A 147 16.18 -18.21 -6.83
CA LEU A 147 16.73 -17.82 -5.53
C LEU A 147 16.17 -18.63 -4.36
N VAL A 148 14.94 -19.11 -4.45
CA VAL A 148 14.40 -20.09 -3.49
C VAL A 148 14.98 -21.46 -3.86
N SER A 149 16.14 -21.77 -3.31
CA SER A 149 16.86 -23.02 -3.52
C SER A 149 17.42 -23.58 -2.21
N ASN A 150 17.81 -24.85 -2.20
CA ASN A 150 18.28 -25.55 -1.00
C ASN A 150 19.58 -24.94 -0.43
N GLY A 151 20.53 -24.55 -1.29
CA GLY A 151 21.77 -23.91 -0.86
C GLY A 151 21.50 -22.61 -0.10
N TYR A 152 20.68 -21.73 -0.69
CA TYR A 152 20.32 -20.46 -0.05
C TYR A 152 19.44 -20.63 1.19
N ALA A 153 18.57 -21.65 1.23
CA ALA A 153 17.74 -21.92 2.40
C ALA A 153 18.58 -22.31 3.62
N ARG A 154 19.62 -23.15 3.43
CA ARG A 154 20.51 -23.60 4.52
C ARG A 154 21.34 -22.47 5.09
N GLU A 155 21.89 -21.61 4.24
CA GLU A 155 22.82 -20.56 4.67
C GLU A 155 22.10 -19.27 5.07
N PHE A 156 21.04 -18.88 4.34
CA PHE A 156 20.42 -17.55 4.46
C PHE A 156 18.91 -17.60 4.76
N GLY A 157 18.30 -18.78 4.89
CA GLY A 157 16.85 -18.93 5.04
C GLY A 157 16.28 -18.30 6.31
N ALA A 158 17.04 -18.35 7.41
CA ALA A 158 16.64 -17.87 8.74
C ALA A 158 17.31 -16.54 9.15
N LEU A 159 18.23 -15.98 8.36
CA LEU A 159 18.96 -14.75 8.71
C LEU A 159 18.06 -13.52 8.83
N THR A 160 16.95 -13.52 8.10
CA THR A 160 15.93 -12.47 8.17
C THR A 160 14.58 -13.14 8.28
N PRO A 161 13.60 -12.49 8.92
CA PRO A 161 12.25 -13.02 9.06
C PRO A 161 11.72 -13.65 7.76
N PRO A 162 11.40 -14.95 7.73
CA PRO A 162 11.17 -15.67 6.48
C PRO A 162 9.92 -15.16 5.76
N VAL A 163 10.01 -14.99 4.44
CA VAL A 163 8.87 -14.64 3.57
C VAL A 163 8.67 -15.73 2.53
N LEU A 164 9.61 -15.83 1.58
CA LEU A 164 9.58 -16.85 0.53
C LEU A 164 10.22 -18.18 0.95
N PHE A 165 10.84 -18.24 2.13
CA PHE A 165 11.29 -19.47 2.78
C PHE A 165 10.38 -19.90 3.94
N SER A 166 9.26 -19.21 4.16
CA SER A 166 8.31 -19.55 5.23
C SER A 166 7.61 -20.88 4.93
N SER A 167 7.27 -21.61 5.99
CA SER A 167 6.38 -22.80 5.97
C SER A 167 5.01 -22.55 5.34
N THR A 168 4.60 -21.30 5.17
CA THR A 168 3.34 -20.93 4.51
C THR A 168 3.54 -20.53 3.03
N ALA A 169 4.76 -20.55 2.50
CA ALA A 169 5.08 -20.13 1.15
C ALA A 169 5.04 -21.32 0.17
N ASP A 170 4.14 -21.28 -0.81
CA ASP A 170 3.94 -22.39 -1.74
C ASP A 170 5.23 -22.78 -2.48
N VAL A 171 6.03 -21.79 -2.90
CA VAL A 171 7.33 -22.06 -3.55
C VAL A 171 8.31 -22.81 -2.64
N ALA A 172 8.32 -22.52 -1.33
CA ALA A 172 9.21 -23.18 -0.39
C ALA A 172 8.74 -24.60 -0.07
N ILE A 173 7.43 -24.79 0.09
CA ILE A 173 6.81 -26.09 0.31
C ILE A 173 7.05 -26.98 -0.92
N TYR A 174 6.73 -26.47 -2.12
CA TYR A 174 6.89 -27.20 -3.38
C TYR A 174 8.34 -27.67 -3.60
N LYS A 175 9.31 -26.84 -3.22
CA LYS A 175 10.73 -27.16 -3.35
C LYS A 175 11.31 -27.93 -2.16
N GLY A 176 10.55 -28.16 -1.10
CA GLY A 176 11.03 -28.81 0.12
C GLY A 176 12.14 -28.01 0.84
N VAL A 177 12.09 -26.68 0.77
CA VAL A 177 13.11 -25.76 1.36
C VAL A 177 12.52 -24.80 2.39
N ALA A 178 11.32 -25.09 2.88
CA ALA A 178 10.69 -24.29 3.93
C ALA A 178 11.49 -24.38 5.24
N VAL A 179 11.75 -23.22 5.83
CA VAL A 179 12.39 -23.11 7.14
C VAL A 179 11.32 -23.43 8.20
N PRO A 180 11.63 -24.34 9.15
CA PRO A 180 10.68 -24.77 10.19
C PRO A 180 10.57 -23.71 11.28
N ILE A 181 9.96 -22.57 10.94
CA ILE A 181 9.57 -21.52 11.88
C ILE A 181 8.04 -21.52 11.95
N ASP A 182 7.51 -21.34 13.16
CA ASP A 182 6.08 -21.31 13.39
C ASP A 182 5.39 -20.26 12.50
N PRO A 183 4.30 -20.62 11.83
CA PRO A 183 3.60 -19.70 10.95
C PRO A 183 3.04 -18.53 11.77
N GLU A 184 3.18 -17.32 11.22
CA GLU A 184 2.67 -16.12 11.89
C GLU A 184 1.14 -16.22 12.09
N SER A 185 0.67 -15.95 13.30
CA SER A 185 -0.77 -15.96 13.55
C SER A 185 -1.49 -14.83 12.81
N VAL A 186 -2.72 -15.13 12.43
CA VAL A 186 -3.64 -14.19 11.81
C VAL A 186 -3.97 -13.08 12.80
N ILE A 187 -3.74 -11.81 12.41
CA ILE A 187 -3.97 -10.65 13.28
C ILE A 187 -5.47 -10.34 13.42
N LEU A 188 -6.19 -10.35 12.30
CA LEU A 188 -7.60 -10.01 12.23
C LEU A 188 -8.29 -10.91 11.21
N SER A 189 -9.59 -11.15 11.42
CA SER A 189 -10.41 -11.81 10.42
C SER A 189 -10.49 -10.93 9.16
N ARG A 190 -10.71 -11.58 8.01
CA ARG A 190 -10.69 -10.94 6.69
C ARG A 190 -11.80 -9.91 6.54
N GLU A 191 -12.95 -10.20 7.14
CA GLU A 191 -14.15 -9.37 7.13
C GLU A 191 -13.90 -8.06 7.86
N ILE A 192 -13.24 -8.12 9.03
CA ILE A 192 -12.88 -6.94 9.82
C ILE A 192 -11.84 -6.11 9.08
N VAL A 193 -10.83 -6.75 8.48
CA VAL A 193 -9.84 -6.05 7.65
C VAL A 193 -10.55 -5.34 6.49
N ALA A 194 -11.45 -6.02 5.77
CA ALA A 194 -12.23 -5.40 4.70
C ALA A 194 -13.07 -4.21 5.16
N GLY A 195 -13.75 -4.34 6.29
CA GLY A 195 -14.52 -3.25 6.91
C GLY A 195 -13.66 -2.06 7.30
N LEU A 196 -12.49 -2.30 7.92
CA LEU A 196 -11.52 -1.26 8.28
C LEU A 196 -11.00 -0.52 7.05
N PHE A 197 -10.74 -1.24 5.96
CA PHE A 197 -10.31 -0.63 4.70
C PHE A 197 -11.41 0.18 4.02
N ALA A 198 -12.63 -0.34 3.97
CA ALA A 198 -13.78 0.40 3.45
C ALA A 198 -14.04 1.67 4.26
N GLY A 199 -14.08 1.56 5.59
CA GLY A 199 -14.23 2.70 6.50
C GLY A 199 -13.07 3.71 6.38
N GLY A 200 -11.83 3.21 6.31
CA GLY A 200 -10.65 4.04 6.09
C GLY A 200 -10.67 4.77 4.75
N LEU A 201 -11.18 4.15 3.68
CA LEU A 201 -11.33 4.76 2.36
C LEU A 201 -12.42 5.86 2.37
N VAL A 202 -13.54 5.64 3.05
CA VAL A 202 -14.58 6.67 3.26
C VAL A 202 -14.02 7.85 4.07
N LEU A 203 -13.33 7.57 5.17
CA LEU A 203 -12.68 8.59 5.99
C LEU A 203 -11.62 9.35 5.18
N SER A 204 -10.86 8.65 4.34
CA SER A 204 -9.90 9.25 3.42
C SER A 204 -10.52 10.22 2.45
N GLU A 205 -11.69 9.88 1.93
CA GLU A 205 -12.37 10.72 0.99
C GLU A 205 -12.83 12.01 1.66
N ARG A 206 -13.41 11.90 2.86
CA ARG A 206 -13.82 13.07 3.64
C ARG A 206 -12.65 13.96 4.04
N LEU A 207 -11.57 13.38 4.56
CA LEU A 207 -10.38 14.14 4.95
C LEU A 207 -9.75 14.82 3.73
N ARG A 208 -9.67 14.15 2.58
CA ARG A 208 -9.16 14.78 1.36
C ARG A 208 -10.08 15.90 0.88
N GLY A 209 -11.39 15.67 0.82
CA GLY A 209 -12.35 16.69 0.40
C GLY A 209 -12.28 17.93 1.29
N ARG A 210 -12.01 17.74 2.58
CA ARG A 210 -11.87 18.85 3.53
C ARG A 210 -10.50 19.54 3.51
N PHE A 211 -9.41 18.79 3.42
CA PHE A 211 -8.06 19.29 3.65
C PHE A 211 -7.17 19.36 2.39
N GLY A 212 -7.64 18.88 1.24
CA GLY A 212 -6.89 18.87 -0.02
C GLY A 212 -5.72 17.87 -0.10
N VAL A 213 -5.31 17.26 1.01
CA VAL A 213 -4.06 16.47 1.09
C VAL A 213 -4.25 15.01 0.70
N ARG A 214 -3.27 14.47 -0.04
CA ARG A 214 -3.17 13.04 -0.38
C ARG A 214 -2.55 12.26 0.77
N VAL A 215 -3.35 12.00 1.78
CA VAL A 215 -2.93 11.20 2.94
C VAL A 215 -2.86 9.74 2.49
N GLY A 216 -1.72 9.07 2.67
CA GLY A 216 -1.54 7.65 2.34
C GLY A 216 -2.34 6.73 3.26
N ILE A 217 -3.67 6.76 3.15
CA ILE A 217 -4.60 6.29 4.20
C ILE A 217 -4.67 4.78 4.31
N ILE A 218 -4.52 4.07 3.20
CA ILE A 218 -4.26 2.63 3.18
C ILE A 218 -3.11 2.27 4.14
N GLY A 219 -2.07 3.10 4.17
CA GLY A 219 -0.94 2.92 5.08
C GLY A 219 -1.30 3.08 6.55
N ALA A 220 -2.11 4.08 6.91
CA ALA A 220 -2.53 4.30 8.29
C ALA A 220 -3.39 3.15 8.84
N VAL A 221 -4.34 2.65 8.04
CA VAL A 221 -5.19 1.50 8.43
C VAL A 221 -4.34 0.24 8.60
N LEU A 222 -3.45 -0.06 7.65
CA LEU A 222 -2.55 -1.21 7.75
C LEU A 222 -1.59 -1.11 8.92
N LEU A 223 -1.06 0.08 9.16
CA LEU A 223 -0.17 0.32 10.29
C LEU A 223 -0.89 0.08 11.63
N ALA A 224 -2.17 0.43 11.72
CA ALA A 224 -2.99 0.11 12.89
C ALA A 224 -3.14 -1.40 13.10
N ILE A 225 -3.36 -2.17 12.04
CA ILE A 225 -3.40 -3.64 12.11
C ILE A 225 -2.03 -4.18 12.53
N TYR A 226 -0.94 -3.68 11.95
CA TYR A 226 0.42 -4.10 12.27
C TYR A 226 0.85 -3.72 13.69
N ALA A 227 0.31 -2.64 14.25
CA ALA A 227 0.55 -2.26 15.64
C ALA A 227 0.05 -3.33 16.61
N LEU A 228 -1.05 -4.04 16.30
CA LEU A 228 -1.54 -5.17 17.10
C LEU A 228 -0.63 -6.40 17.03
N ALA A 229 0.19 -6.53 15.99
CA ALA A 229 1.18 -7.60 15.89
C ALA A 229 2.48 -7.24 16.61
N SER A 230 3.01 -6.04 16.35
CA SER A 230 4.25 -5.59 16.97
C SER A 230 4.38 -4.06 16.93
N TYR A 231 4.62 -3.42 18.07
CA TYR A 231 4.94 -1.99 18.12
C TYR A 231 6.22 -1.66 17.36
N TRP A 232 7.13 -2.63 17.18
CA TRP A 232 8.33 -2.46 16.36
C TRP A 232 8.02 -2.22 14.88
N LEU A 233 6.88 -2.66 14.36
CA LEU A 233 6.45 -2.35 13.00
C LEU A 233 6.06 -0.87 12.87
N VAL A 234 5.51 -0.26 13.93
CA VAL A 234 5.23 1.18 13.98
C VAL A 234 6.53 1.97 14.04
N ILE A 235 7.47 1.55 14.86
CA ILE A 235 8.81 2.16 14.94
C ILE A 235 9.52 2.05 13.59
N LEU A 236 9.51 0.86 12.97
CA LEU A 236 10.07 0.63 11.64
C LEU A 236 9.44 1.56 10.59
N TYR A 237 8.12 1.72 10.61
CA TYR A 237 7.42 2.65 9.71
C TYR A 237 7.95 4.08 9.85
N VAL A 238 8.04 4.59 11.08
CA VAL A 238 8.51 5.96 11.35
C VAL A 238 9.95 6.16 10.89
N LEU A 239 10.84 5.23 11.22
CA LEU A 239 12.25 5.28 10.79
C LEU A 239 12.39 5.25 9.27
N LEU A 240 11.68 4.32 8.61
CA LEU A 240 11.72 4.20 7.16
C LEU A 240 11.05 5.39 6.46
N LEU A 241 10.00 5.97 7.04
CA LEU A 241 9.34 7.16 6.50
C LEU A 241 10.31 8.34 6.51
N ALA A 242 10.99 8.58 7.63
CA ALA A 242 11.99 9.65 7.76
C ALA A 242 13.16 9.44 6.79
N LEU A 243 13.73 8.23 6.76
CA LEU A 243 14.84 7.88 5.87
C LEU A 243 14.45 8.02 4.39
N SER A 244 13.28 7.52 4.01
CA SER A 244 12.76 7.59 2.64
C SER A 244 12.46 9.02 2.22
N PHE A 245 11.96 9.86 3.14
CA PHE A 245 11.68 11.26 2.86
C PHE A 245 12.98 12.06 2.65
N GLY A 246 13.99 11.84 3.50
CA GLY A 246 15.32 12.43 3.31
C GLY A 246 15.95 12.00 1.98
N PHE A 247 15.89 10.70 1.66
CA PHE A 247 16.36 10.16 0.39
C PHE A 247 15.65 10.79 -0.82
N ILE A 248 14.31 10.93 -0.76
CA ILE A 248 13.54 11.58 -1.82
C ILE A 248 14.01 13.00 -2.05
N GLN A 249 14.15 13.79 -0.98
CA GLN A 249 14.54 15.19 -1.12
C GLN A 249 15.92 15.31 -1.76
N LEU A 250 16.88 14.52 -1.29
CA LEU A 250 18.23 14.48 -1.85
C LEU A 250 18.22 14.02 -3.31
N SER A 251 17.52 12.93 -3.61
CA SER A 251 17.46 12.38 -4.97
C SER A 251 16.80 13.35 -5.94
N ASN A 252 15.68 13.98 -5.54
CA ASN A 252 14.99 14.96 -6.35
C ASN A 252 15.86 16.21 -6.57
N TYR A 253 16.52 16.70 -5.53
CA TYR A 253 17.43 17.85 -5.61
C TYR A 253 18.61 17.58 -6.58
N LEU A 254 19.21 16.39 -6.52
CA LEU A 254 20.38 16.05 -7.33
C LEU A 254 20.05 15.64 -8.78
N THR A 255 18.90 15.02 -9.01
CA THR A 255 18.61 14.37 -10.31
C THR A 255 17.40 14.95 -11.03
N LEU A 256 16.64 15.84 -10.38
CA LEU A 256 15.35 16.36 -10.87
C LEU A 256 14.35 15.27 -11.28
N ARG A 257 14.56 14.02 -10.85
CA ARG A 257 13.64 12.91 -11.09
C ARG A 257 12.32 13.19 -10.37
N TYR A 258 11.23 12.88 -11.04
CA TYR A 258 9.89 13.10 -10.51
C TYR A 258 8.95 11.94 -10.84
N GLY A 259 7.76 11.97 -10.25
CA GLY A 259 6.69 11.05 -10.58
C GLY A 259 7.00 9.60 -10.19
N ARG A 260 6.67 8.67 -11.09
CA ARG A 260 6.69 7.23 -10.82
C ARG A 260 8.10 6.67 -10.63
N VAL A 261 9.09 7.26 -11.29
CA VAL A 261 10.49 6.82 -11.17
C VAL A 261 11.00 7.12 -9.76
N LEU A 262 10.75 8.32 -9.25
CA LEU A 262 11.11 8.70 -7.89
C LEU A 262 10.39 7.83 -6.86
N LEU A 263 9.10 7.56 -7.05
CA LEU A 263 8.33 6.63 -6.20
C LEU A 263 8.96 5.23 -6.19
N GLY A 264 9.28 4.67 -7.37
CA GLY A 264 9.86 3.32 -7.49
C GLY A 264 11.20 3.19 -6.78
N VAL A 265 12.13 4.13 -7.03
CA VAL A 265 13.46 4.12 -6.40
C VAL A 265 13.36 4.31 -4.90
N THR A 266 12.47 5.18 -4.41
CA THR A 266 12.30 5.39 -2.97
C THR A 266 11.77 4.15 -2.27
N VAL A 267 10.74 3.51 -2.84
CA VAL A 267 10.19 2.28 -2.26
C VAL A 267 11.25 1.17 -2.28
N ALA A 268 12.08 1.10 -3.32
CA ALA A 268 13.19 0.15 -3.37
C ALA A 268 14.20 0.38 -2.23
N VAL A 269 14.60 1.63 -1.99
CA VAL A 269 15.48 2.01 -0.87
C VAL A 269 14.84 1.68 0.48
N ALA A 270 13.55 1.96 0.64
CA ALA A 270 12.82 1.66 1.88
C ALA A 270 12.81 0.15 2.20
N ILE A 271 12.49 -0.70 1.21
CA ILE A 271 12.47 -2.16 1.37
C ILE A 271 13.89 -2.69 1.66
N PHE A 272 14.91 -2.16 0.98
CA PHE A 272 16.30 -2.54 1.24
C PHE A 272 16.74 -2.14 2.67
N ALA A 273 16.43 -0.92 3.09
CA ALA A 273 16.69 -0.45 4.45
C ALA A 273 15.95 -1.28 5.49
N ALA A 274 14.72 -1.73 5.21
CA ALA A 274 13.96 -2.58 6.11
C ALA A 274 14.67 -3.91 6.41
N VAL A 275 15.30 -4.53 5.40
CA VAL A 275 16.12 -5.73 5.61
C VAL A 275 17.27 -5.45 6.56
N SER A 276 17.96 -4.33 6.37
CA SER A 276 19.06 -3.93 7.26
C SER A 276 18.58 -3.71 8.70
N LEU A 277 17.42 -3.06 8.86
CA LEU A 277 16.83 -2.80 10.18
C LEU A 277 16.32 -4.08 10.86
N THR A 278 15.90 -5.10 10.11
CA THR A 278 15.47 -6.38 10.73
C THR A 278 16.59 -7.13 11.45
N PHE A 279 17.87 -6.79 11.23
CA PHE A 279 18.98 -7.34 12.01
C PHE A 279 19.13 -6.70 13.40
N VAL A 280 18.58 -5.50 13.59
CA VAL A 280 18.74 -4.71 14.83
C VAL A 280 17.42 -4.63 15.60
N VAL A 281 16.30 -4.71 14.90
CA VAL A 281 14.95 -4.58 15.46
C VAL A 281 14.28 -5.95 15.57
N PRO A 282 13.70 -6.33 16.72
CA PRO A 282 13.14 -7.67 16.95
C PRO A 282 11.77 -7.84 16.28
N ILE A 283 11.79 -7.91 14.95
CA ILE A 283 10.62 -8.14 14.10
C ILE A 283 10.66 -9.58 13.62
N GLU A 284 9.64 -10.35 13.95
CA GLU A 284 9.54 -11.76 13.53
C GLU A 284 8.68 -11.92 12.26
N ARG A 285 7.89 -10.89 11.94
CA ARG A 285 6.92 -10.92 10.84
C ARG A 285 7.48 -10.35 9.55
N GLY A 286 8.11 -11.19 8.75
CA GLY A 286 8.86 -10.75 7.57
C GLY A 286 8.00 -10.09 6.51
N LEU A 287 6.77 -10.57 6.32
CA LEU A 287 5.88 -9.97 5.32
C LEU A 287 5.31 -8.63 5.80
N SER A 288 4.99 -8.52 7.09
CA SER A 288 4.55 -7.25 7.69
C SER A 288 5.66 -6.20 7.62
N ALA A 289 6.91 -6.56 7.87
CA ALA A 289 8.07 -5.67 7.71
C ALA A 289 8.24 -5.21 6.26
N PHE A 290 8.15 -6.14 5.30
CA PHE A 290 8.22 -5.86 3.87
C PHE A 290 7.14 -4.84 3.44
N PHE A 291 5.88 -5.03 3.86
CA PHE A 291 4.83 -4.08 3.54
C PHE A 291 4.94 -2.76 4.29
N THR A 292 5.37 -2.79 5.55
CA THR A 292 5.66 -1.58 6.32
C THR A 292 6.64 -0.68 5.57
N ALA A 293 7.67 -1.28 4.95
CA ALA A 293 8.62 -0.57 4.12
C ALA A 293 8.02 0.03 2.85
N ILE A 294 7.16 -0.73 2.16
CA ILE A 294 6.40 -0.22 1.00
C ILE A 294 5.54 0.99 1.40
N LEU A 295 4.78 0.86 2.49
CA LEU A 295 3.91 1.92 2.99
C LEU A 295 4.69 3.16 3.41
N ALA A 296 5.85 2.98 4.04
CA ALA A 296 6.73 4.09 4.42
C ALA A 296 7.29 4.81 3.19
N GLY A 297 7.77 4.07 2.18
CA GLY A 297 8.27 4.66 0.92
C GLY A 297 7.17 5.39 0.13
N VAL A 298 5.96 4.81 0.03
CA VAL A 298 4.80 5.46 -0.59
C VAL A 298 4.36 6.69 0.22
N GLY A 299 4.36 6.59 1.55
CA GLY A 299 4.04 7.69 2.46
C GLY A 299 4.99 8.87 2.29
N ALA A 300 6.30 8.60 2.23
CA ALA A 300 7.33 9.61 2.00
C ALA A 300 7.16 10.29 0.63
N TYR A 301 6.85 9.50 -0.42
CA TYR A 301 6.56 10.05 -1.73
C TYR A 301 5.32 10.95 -1.74
N ASN A 302 4.23 10.51 -1.10
CA ASN A 302 3.01 11.32 -1.01
C ASN A 302 3.24 12.63 -0.24
N ALA A 303 4.04 12.57 0.82
CA ALA A 303 4.46 13.77 1.56
C ALA A 303 5.28 14.71 0.67
N HIS A 304 6.26 14.20 -0.07
CA HIS A 304 7.06 15.02 -0.99
C HIS A 304 6.24 15.60 -2.14
N ALA A 305 5.31 14.84 -2.71
CA ALA A 305 4.47 15.28 -3.81
C ALA A 305 3.42 16.33 -3.40
N SER A 306 3.16 16.49 -2.10
CA SER A 306 2.24 17.51 -1.58
C SER A 306 2.93 18.89 -1.52
N ALA A 307 2.17 19.99 -1.60
CA ALA A 307 2.74 21.34 -1.54
C ALA A 307 3.46 21.57 -0.19
N PRO A 308 4.57 22.34 -0.13
CA PRO A 308 5.41 22.46 1.07
C PRO A 308 4.65 22.75 2.37
N PHE A 309 3.60 23.59 2.30
CA PHE A 309 2.76 23.92 3.43
C PHE A 309 1.84 22.75 3.82
N GLU A 310 1.17 22.14 2.84
CA GLU A 310 0.30 20.97 3.02
C GLU A 310 1.05 19.72 3.50
N ARG A 311 2.37 19.60 3.24
CA ARG A 311 3.17 18.46 3.73
C ARG A 311 3.07 18.29 5.24
N ARG A 312 2.91 19.39 5.97
CA ARG A 312 2.78 19.41 7.44
C ARG A 312 1.50 18.71 7.93
N LEU A 313 0.49 18.61 7.06
CA LEU A 313 -0.79 17.96 7.36
C LEU A 313 -0.73 16.43 7.22
N VAL A 314 0.29 15.88 6.54
CA VAL A 314 0.34 14.44 6.22
C VAL A 314 0.39 13.58 7.49
N VAL A 315 1.29 13.89 8.43
CA VAL A 315 1.43 13.11 9.68
C VAL A 315 0.21 13.28 10.59
N PRO A 316 -0.28 14.51 10.88
CA PRO A 316 -1.51 14.69 11.64
C PRO A 316 -2.69 13.91 11.04
N LEU A 317 -2.91 14.02 9.72
CA LEU A 317 -4.03 13.31 9.09
C LEU A 317 -3.84 11.79 9.08
N GLN A 318 -2.61 11.28 9.04
CA GLN A 318 -2.35 9.85 9.25
C GLN A 318 -2.74 9.41 10.67
N ILE A 319 -2.45 10.21 11.70
CA ILE A 319 -2.85 9.94 13.10
C ILE A 319 -4.38 9.94 13.23
N VAL A 320 -5.07 10.89 12.59
CA VAL A 320 -6.54 10.99 12.59
C VAL A 320 -7.21 9.73 12.05
N VAL A 321 -6.56 9.01 11.13
CA VAL A 321 -7.05 7.74 10.59
C VAL A 321 -6.55 6.55 11.40
N PHE A 322 -5.28 6.56 11.78
CA PHE A 322 -4.62 5.47 12.50
C PHE A 322 -5.27 5.21 13.86
N VAL A 323 -5.56 6.25 14.65
CA VAL A 323 -6.09 6.08 16.01
C VAL A 323 -7.46 5.40 16.03
N PRO A 324 -8.49 5.86 15.27
CA PRO A 324 -9.76 5.16 15.21
C PRO A 324 -9.62 3.75 14.65
N ALA A 325 -8.81 3.55 13.61
CA ALA A 325 -8.58 2.24 13.03
C ALA A 325 -7.94 1.26 14.04
N LEU A 326 -7.01 1.75 14.88
CA LEU A 326 -6.36 0.95 15.92
C LEU A 326 -7.34 0.56 17.02
N ILE A 327 -8.17 1.50 17.49
CA ILE A 327 -9.20 1.21 18.49
C ILE A 327 -10.17 0.15 17.95
N VAL A 328 -10.70 0.35 16.75
CA VAL A 328 -11.62 -0.60 16.11
C VAL A 328 -10.95 -1.96 15.94
N ALA A 329 -9.73 -2.01 15.37
CA ALA A 329 -8.98 -3.24 15.23
C ALA A 329 -8.79 -3.97 16.57
N ARG A 330 -8.47 -3.23 17.63
CA ARG A 330 -8.28 -3.79 18.98
C ARG A 330 -9.57 -4.32 19.60
N LEU A 331 -10.74 -3.75 19.29
CA LEU A 331 -12.03 -4.25 19.77
C LEU A 331 -12.35 -5.65 19.24
N PHE A 332 -11.83 -6.01 18.06
CA PHE A 332 -12.12 -7.28 17.41
C PHE A 332 -10.99 -8.31 17.45
N SER A 333 -9.81 -7.94 17.95
CA SER A 333 -8.69 -8.87 18.08
C SER A 333 -7.81 -8.61 19.28
N ALA A 334 -7.34 -9.71 19.89
CA ALA A 334 -6.32 -9.66 20.91
C ALA A 334 -4.95 -9.36 20.27
N PRO A 335 -4.19 -8.39 20.82
CA PRO A 335 -2.86 -8.09 20.35
C PRO A 335 -1.93 -9.26 20.65
N GLN A 336 -0.92 -9.43 19.82
CA GLN A 336 0.18 -10.35 20.10
C GLN A 336 1.02 -9.83 21.29
N PRO A 337 1.94 -10.63 21.86
CA PRO A 337 2.74 -10.20 23.02
C PRO A 337 3.52 -8.90 22.82
N ARG A 338 3.94 -8.60 21.59
CA ARG A 338 4.60 -7.32 21.22
C ARG A 338 3.64 -6.31 20.61
N GLY A 339 2.35 -6.61 20.54
CA GLY A 339 1.32 -5.72 20.01
C GLY A 339 1.02 -4.54 20.94
N PHE A 340 0.38 -3.52 20.41
CA PHE A 340 -0.09 -2.37 21.18
C PHE A 340 -1.42 -1.84 20.60
N PRO A 341 -2.41 -1.48 21.43
CA PRO A 341 -2.40 -1.53 22.90
C PRO A 341 -2.74 -2.90 23.47
N GLN A 342 -2.07 -3.32 24.55
CA GLN A 342 -2.34 -4.61 25.22
C GLN A 342 -3.74 -4.67 25.81
N GLU A 343 -4.20 -3.58 26.43
CA GLU A 343 -5.55 -3.45 26.99
C GLU A 343 -6.16 -2.10 26.59
N LEU A 344 -7.49 -2.06 26.46
CA LEU A 344 -8.24 -0.83 26.23
C LEU A 344 -8.73 -0.26 27.56
N THR A 345 -7.79 0.23 28.37
CA THR A 345 -8.11 0.90 29.63
C THR A 345 -8.53 2.36 29.39
N LEU A 346 -9.23 2.96 30.36
CA LEU A 346 -9.63 4.38 30.29
C LEU A 346 -8.44 5.33 30.03
N PRO A 347 -7.25 5.15 30.64
CA PRO A 347 -6.07 5.96 30.31
C PRO A 347 -5.64 5.85 28.85
N VAL A 348 -5.65 4.64 28.27
CA VAL A 348 -5.29 4.43 26.86
C VAL A 348 -6.27 5.14 25.93
N LEU A 349 -7.57 5.04 26.22
CA LEU A 349 -8.61 5.74 25.45
C LEU A 349 -8.49 7.26 25.61
N GLY A 350 -8.16 7.74 26.82
CA GLY A 350 -7.90 9.16 27.07
C GLY A 350 -6.71 9.69 26.27
N ILE A 351 -5.57 8.98 26.28
CA ILE A 351 -4.40 9.34 25.48
C ILE A 351 -4.72 9.31 23.98
N ALA A 352 -5.42 8.28 23.52
CA ALA A 352 -5.85 8.17 22.13
C ALA A 352 -6.75 9.33 21.71
N ALA A 353 -7.70 9.72 22.55
CA ALA A 353 -8.58 10.86 22.32
C ALA A 353 -7.80 12.18 22.25
N VAL A 354 -6.87 12.41 23.19
CA VAL A 354 -6.01 13.61 23.18
C VAL A 354 -5.16 13.67 21.92
N LEU A 355 -4.50 12.57 21.53
CA LEU A 355 -3.70 12.51 20.30
C LEU A 355 -4.55 12.77 19.06
N TRP A 356 -5.75 12.19 19.00
CA TRP A 356 -6.66 12.35 17.87
C TRP A 356 -7.18 13.79 17.76
N VAL A 357 -7.61 14.39 18.87
CA VAL A 357 -8.08 15.79 18.93
C VAL A 357 -6.93 16.75 18.62
N ALA A 358 -5.74 16.53 19.16
CA ALA A 358 -4.57 17.35 18.86
C ALA A 358 -4.19 17.27 17.37
N ALA A 359 -4.18 16.07 16.78
CA ALA A 359 -3.89 15.89 15.36
C ALA A 359 -4.94 16.56 14.45
N LEU A 360 -6.22 16.46 14.80
CA LEU A 360 -7.29 17.20 14.12
C LEU A 360 -7.11 18.71 14.28
N GLY A 361 -6.84 19.19 15.50
CA GLY A 361 -6.63 20.61 15.78
C GLY A 361 -5.47 21.19 14.97
N VAL A 362 -4.35 20.46 14.90
CA VAL A 362 -3.21 20.82 14.04
C VAL A 362 -3.63 20.82 12.57
N ALA A 363 -4.41 19.84 12.11
CA ALA A 363 -4.89 19.82 10.73
C ALA A 363 -5.75 21.05 10.42
N TYR A 364 -6.70 21.40 11.29
CA TYR A 364 -7.53 22.60 11.12
C TYR A 364 -6.73 23.90 11.17
N TRP A 365 -5.77 24.00 12.08
CA TRP A 365 -4.92 25.19 12.23
C TRP A 365 -4.10 25.49 10.97
N TYR A 366 -3.58 24.46 10.32
CA TYR A 366 -2.77 24.59 9.11
C TYR A 366 -3.59 24.51 7.82
N THR A 367 -4.91 24.41 7.88
CA THR A 367 -5.73 24.37 6.67
C THR A 367 -6.15 25.77 6.28
N VAL A 368 -5.72 26.21 5.09
CA VAL A 368 -6.22 27.44 4.48
C VAL A 368 -7.54 27.10 3.81
N SER A 369 -8.62 27.72 4.27
CA SER A 369 -9.93 27.56 3.63
C SER A 369 -9.90 28.25 2.26
N PRO A 370 -10.39 27.61 1.19
CA PRO A 370 -10.59 28.33 -0.07
C PRO A 370 -11.54 29.52 0.17
N PRO A 371 -11.36 30.64 -0.55
CA PRO A 371 -12.28 31.78 -0.45
C PRO A 371 -13.70 31.32 -0.78
N GLY A 372 -14.69 31.93 -0.12
CA GLY A 372 -16.10 31.59 -0.33
C GLY A 372 -16.52 31.86 -1.78
N GLU A 373 -17.49 31.12 -2.31
CA GLU A 373 -18.02 31.39 -3.66
C GLU A 373 -18.51 32.84 -3.78
N ASP A 374 -19.12 33.39 -2.72
CA ASP A 374 -19.56 34.79 -2.65
C ASP A 374 -18.38 35.79 -2.67
N GLU A 375 -17.25 35.45 -2.04
CA GLU A 375 -16.02 36.26 -2.10
C GLU A 375 -15.37 36.21 -3.49
N VAL A 376 -15.40 35.04 -4.13
CA VAL A 376 -14.91 34.86 -5.50
C VAL A 376 -15.81 35.57 -6.50
N LEU A 377 -17.13 35.50 -6.32
CA LEU A 377 -18.13 36.16 -7.17
C LEU A 377 -18.05 37.68 -7.02
N SER A 378 -18.00 38.20 -5.79
CA SER A 378 -17.86 39.64 -5.55
C SER A 378 -16.53 40.23 -6.03
N ALA A 379 -15.47 39.43 -6.06
CA ALA A 379 -14.18 39.83 -6.63
C ALA A 379 -14.05 39.53 -8.14
N SER A 380 -15.04 38.84 -8.74
CA SER A 380 -15.02 38.47 -10.15
C SER A 380 -15.48 39.63 -11.02
N VAL A 381 -14.70 39.94 -12.05
CA VAL A 381 -15.02 40.92 -13.11
C VAL A 381 -16.31 40.56 -13.86
N LEU A 382 -16.78 39.31 -13.75
CA LEU A 382 -18.01 38.83 -14.36
C LEU A 382 -19.28 39.12 -13.53
N SER A 383 -19.15 39.65 -12.31
CA SER A 383 -20.30 39.92 -11.44
C SER A 383 -21.04 41.22 -11.77
N GLU A 384 -20.39 42.18 -12.43
CA GLU A 384 -20.99 43.49 -12.78
C GLU A 384 -21.66 43.52 -14.17
N GLY A 385 -21.69 42.41 -14.91
CA GLY A 385 -22.19 42.38 -16.30
C GLY A 385 -23.71 42.17 -16.47
N GLY A 386 -24.50 42.30 -15.41
CA GLY A 386 -25.91 41.90 -15.38
C GLY A 386 -26.95 42.98 -15.64
N GLU A 387 -26.58 44.27 -15.71
CA GLU A 387 -27.55 45.35 -15.95
C GLU A 387 -26.96 46.44 -16.87
N THR A 388 -27.21 46.32 -18.18
CA THR A 388 -27.53 47.45 -19.07
C THR A 388 -28.42 46.96 -20.20
#